data_AF-A0A401MTK9-F1
#
_entry.id   AF-A0A401MTK9-F1
#
_cell.length_a   1.000
_cell.length_b   1.000
_cell.length_c   1.000
_cell.angle_alpha   90.00
_cell.angle_beta   90.00
_cell.angle_gamma   90.00
#
_symmetry.space_group_name_H-M   'P 1'
#
loop_
_entity.id
_entity.type
_entity.pdbx_description
1 polymer ?
#
loop_
_entity_poly.entity_id
_entity_poly.type
_entity_poly.pdbx_seq_one_letter_code
_entity_poly.pdbx_strand_id
1 'polypeptide(L)'
;MATTTPVHPVDEVPPVRQLAAFGLQHVLAMYAGAVAVPLIVGGAMKLSAADLAYLITADLLVCGIATLIQCIGFWRFGVRLPIMQGCTFAAVSPMVLIGTTGGGLPAIYGSVIVAGLAIVLLAPVFGKLLRFFPPLVTGTVILIIGISLLPVAGNWVAGGAGAEDFGEPKNIALAAFVLAVVLGVQRFAPVFLSRIAVLIGIAVGLAVAVHFGFTDFGGVGDADWVGISTPFHFGAPAFEASAIISMLVVALVTMTETTGDFIAVGEMTGRKVEPRSLSDGLRADGLSTVLGGVFNTFPYTAYAQNVGLVGMTHVRSRWVVATAGGILVLLGLLPKLGAVVAAIPAPVLGGAGLVMFGTVAASGLRTLTQVDFKGNNNLTVVAVSVAMGVLPVGVPTIYEKFPDWFQTVMNSGISAGCLTAIVLNLLFNHLPAKAGSAGSSDSADSTGVSAGSAAEADGLPVGGGEQTVEKPREEIV
;
A
#
# COMPACT_ATOMS: atom_id res chain seq x y z
N MET A 1 44.70 21.51 5.53
CA MET A 1 43.69 20.50 5.91
C MET A 1 42.56 20.57 4.90
N ALA A 2 42.42 19.55 4.05
CA ALA A 2 41.28 19.49 3.14
C ALA A 2 40.03 19.21 3.99
N THR A 3 39.11 20.16 4.04
CA THR A 3 37.79 19.99 4.66
C THR A 3 37.03 18.95 3.84
N THR A 4 37.03 17.70 4.29
CA THR A 4 36.17 16.66 3.73
C THR A 4 34.73 17.13 3.88
N THR A 5 34.06 17.40 2.76
CA THR A 5 32.64 17.75 2.75
C THR A 5 31.87 16.64 3.47
N PRO A 6 31.09 16.94 4.52
CA PRO A 6 30.36 15.91 5.25
C PRO A 6 29.41 15.17 4.29
N VAL A 7 29.51 13.85 4.26
CA VAL A 7 28.62 12.99 3.49
C VAL A 7 27.20 13.13 4.06
N HIS A 8 26.19 13.26 3.20
CA HIS A 8 24.82 13.36 3.66
C HIS A 8 24.41 12.06 4.40
N PRO A 9 23.64 12.10 5.51
CA PRO A 9 23.27 10.89 6.27
C PRO A 9 22.60 9.78 5.47
N VAL A 10 21.94 10.14 4.37
CA VAL A 10 21.35 9.19 3.41
C VAL A 10 22.41 8.39 2.64
N ASP A 11 23.55 9.00 2.36
CA ASP A 11 24.65 8.44 1.59
C ASP A 11 25.73 7.79 2.46
N GLU A 12 25.67 7.97 3.78
CA GLU A 12 26.55 7.31 4.74
C GLU A 12 26.39 5.78 4.68
N VAL A 13 27.51 5.06 4.79
CA VAL A 13 27.55 3.60 4.86
C VAL A 13 27.84 3.21 6.31
N PRO A 14 26.83 2.75 7.08
CA PRO A 14 27.05 2.26 8.43
C PRO A 14 27.98 1.05 8.47
N PRO A 15 28.50 0.69 9.66
CA PRO A 15 29.24 -0.55 9.84
C PRO A 15 28.43 -1.77 9.39
N VAL A 16 29.11 -2.79 8.85
CA VAL A 16 28.50 -4.02 8.28
C VAL A 16 27.47 -4.66 9.22
N ARG A 17 27.73 -4.68 10.54
CA ARG A 17 26.79 -5.23 11.53
C ARG A 17 25.47 -4.47 11.59
N GLN A 18 25.53 -3.13 11.48
CA GLN A 18 24.33 -2.29 11.46
C GLN A 18 23.59 -2.42 10.12
N LEU A 19 24.32 -2.47 9.00
CA LEU A 19 23.74 -2.74 7.68
C LEU A 19 22.96 -4.06 7.68
N ALA A 20 23.55 -5.13 8.20
CA ALA A 20 22.91 -6.44 8.27
C ALA A 20 21.69 -6.45 9.22
N ALA A 21 21.82 -5.89 10.42
CA ALA A 21 20.75 -5.90 11.42
C ALA A 21 19.54 -5.06 11.00
N PHE A 22 19.77 -3.81 10.58
CA PHE A 22 18.69 -2.93 10.14
C PHE A 22 18.16 -3.31 8.76
N GLY A 23 19.01 -3.84 7.88
CA GLY A 23 18.58 -4.41 6.60
C GLY A 23 17.63 -5.58 6.80
N LEU A 24 17.98 -6.51 7.71
CA LEU A 24 17.08 -7.60 8.09
C LEU A 24 15.78 -7.08 8.71
N GLN A 25 15.84 -6.06 9.57
CA GLN A 25 14.63 -5.46 10.15
C GLN A 25 13.67 -4.95 9.07
N HIS A 26 14.21 -4.29 8.04
CA HIS A 26 13.43 -3.82 6.90
C HIS A 26 12.78 -4.96 6.12
N VAL A 27 13.50 -6.08 5.92
CA VAL A 27 12.95 -7.29 5.29
C VAL A 27 11.82 -7.87 6.16
N LEU A 28 12.06 -8.08 7.45
CA LEU A 28 11.07 -8.68 8.35
C LEU A 28 9.80 -7.82 8.47
N ALA A 29 9.92 -6.50 8.42
CA ALA A 29 8.79 -5.58 8.50
C ALA A 29 7.87 -5.68 7.28
N MET A 30 8.41 -5.90 6.08
CA MET A 30 7.60 -6.00 4.86
C MET A 30 7.21 -7.44 4.50
N TYR A 31 7.91 -8.45 5.03
CA TYR A 31 7.84 -9.83 4.53
C TYR A 31 6.40 -10.36 4.44
N ALA A 32 5.60 -10.16 5.48
CA ALA A 32 4.21 -10.60 5.51
C ALA A 32 3.36 -9.96 4.40
N GLY A 33 3.61 -8.68 4.11
CA GLY A 33 2.91 -7.97 3.04
C GLY A 33 3.41 -8.36 1.65
N ALA A 34 4.72 -8.60 1.49
CA ALA A 34 5.31 -9.05 0.24
C ALA A 34 4.72 -10.41 -0.19
N VAL A 35 4.71 -11.40 0.70
CA VAL A 35 4.17 -12.73 0.37
C VAL A 35 2.65 -12.76 0.20
N ALA A 36 1.93 -11.76 0.72
CA ALA A 36 0.47 -11.74 0.66
C ALA A 36 -0.04 -11.63 -0.78
N VAL A 37 0.51 -10.74 -1.61
CA VAL A 37 0.02 -10.55 -2.99
C VAL A 37 0.10 -11.84 -3.84
N PRO A 38 1.25 -12.55 -3.90
CA PRO A 38 1.34 -13.87 -4.54
C PRO A 38 0.29 -14.87 -4.02
N LEU A 39 0.11 -14.95 -2.70
CA LEU A 39 -0.84 -15.88 -2.08
C LEU A 39 -2.30 -15.56 -2.44
N ILE A 40 -2.66 -14.28 -2.51
CA ILE A 40 -4.02 -13.86 -2.86
C ILE A 40 -4.30 -14.15 -4.33
N VAL A 41 -3.41 -13.70 -5.22
CA VAL A 41 -3.60 -13.84 -6.67
C VAL A 41 -3.53 -15.31 -7.08
N GLY A 42 -2.49 -16.02 -6.64
CA GLY A 42 -2.33 -17.43 -6.96
C GLY A 42 -3.40 -18.32 -6.33
N GLY A 43 -3.85 -18.01 -5.11
CA GLY A 43 -4.96 -18.70 -4.45
C GLY A 43 -6.29 -18.49 -5.19
N ALA A 44 -6.60 -17.27 -5.60
CA ALA A 44 -7.76 -16.98 -6.44
C ALA A 44 -7.70 -17.70 -7.80
N MET A 45 -6.47 -17.96 -8.29
CA MET A 45 -6.22 -18.71 -9.52
C MET A 45 -6.10 -20.22 -9.36
N LYS A 46 -6.28 -20.73 -8.14
CA LYS A 46 -6.19 -22.16 -7.81
C LYS A 46 -4.89 -22.80 -8.30
N LEU A 47 -3.79 -22.06 -8.19
CA LEU A 47 -2.46 -22.55 -8.56
C LEU A 47 -2.01 -23.68 -7.63
N SER A 48 -1.14 -24.54 -8.15
CA SER A 48 -0.53 -25.58 -7.34
C SER A 48 0.35 -24.99 -6.23
N ALA A 49 0.62 -25.75 -5.17
CA ALA A 49 1.52 -25.31 -4.10
C ALA A 49 2.94 -25.00 -4.63
N ALA A 50 3.39 -25.73 -5.65
CA ALA A 50 4.67 -25.49 -6.30
C ALA A 50 4.68 -24.15 -7.07
N ASP A 51 3.62 -23.85 -7.81
CA ASP A 51 3.48 -22.59 -8.54
C ASP A 51 3.33 -21.39 -7.59
N LEU A 52 2.63 -21.57 -6.47
CA LEU A 52 2.55 -20.56 -5.41
C LEU A 52 3.92 -20.28 -4.80
N ALA A 53 4.68 -21.32 -4.45
CA ALA A 53 6.04 -21.20 -3.95
C ALA A 53 6.95 -20.49 -4.97
N TYR A 54 6.79 -20.80 -6.25
CA TYR A 54 7.49 -20.13 -7.33
C TYR A 54 7.13 -18.64 -7.42
N LEU A 55 5.85 -18.28 -7.35
CA LEU A 55 5.42 -16.88 -7.35
C LEU A 55 5.97 -16.09 -6.16
N ILE A 56 5.98 -16.70 -4.97
CA ILE A 56 6.52 -16.07 -3.76
C ILE A 56 8.02 -15.80 -3.92
N THR A 57 8.77 -16.78 -4.40
CA THR A 57 10.22 -16.63 -4.58
C THR A 57 10.58 -15.65 -5.69
N ALA A 58 9.85 -15.69 -6.81
CA ALA A 58 9.96 -14.69 -7.87
C ALA A 58 9.67 -13.29 -7.36
N ASP A 59 8.61 -13.12 -6.56
CA ASP A 59 8.26 -11.82 -5.99
C ASP A 59 9.36 -11.29 -5.08
N LEU A 60 9.86 -12.10 -4.13
CA LEU A 60 10.96 -11.69 -3.25
C LEU A 60 12.23 -11.31 -4.03
N LEU A 61 12.55 -12.05 -5.10
CA LEU A 61 13.69 -11.77 -5.97
C LEU A 61 13.54 -10.39 -6.64
N VAL A 62 12.42 -10.15 -7.31
CA VAL A 62 12.18 -8.90 -8.05
C VAL A 62 11.99 -7.73 -7.09
N CYS A 63 11.33 -7.92 -5.95
CA CYS A 63 11.23 -6.96 -4.85
C CYS A 63 12.61 -6.50 -4.36
N GLY A 64 13.54 -7.44 -4.21
CA GLY A 64 14.93 -7.14 -3.88
C GLY A 64 15.65 -6.34 -4.96
N ILE A 65 15.52 -6.75 -6.23
CA ILE A 65 16.08 -6.03 -7.39
C ILE A 65 15.50 -4.61 -7.49
N ALA A 66 14.18 -4.46 -7.38
CA ALA A 66 13.47 -3.20 -7.42
C ALA A 66 13.98 -2.24 -6.32
N THR A 67 14.14 -2.75 -5.11
CA THR A 67 14.69 -1.99 -3.98
C THR A 67 16.13 -1.52 -4.26
N LEU A 68 16.98 -2.40 -4.82
CA LEU A 68 18.33 -2.04 -5.22
C LEU A 68 18.36 -0.96 -6.30
N ILE A 69 17.51 -1.08 -7.32
CA ILE A 69 17.35 -0.07 -8.38
C ILE A 69 16.96 1.28 -7.76
N GLN A 70 16.03 1.28 -6.81
CA GLN A 70 15.53 2.50 -6.18
C GLN A 70 16.57 3.20 -5.29
N CYS A 71 17.27 2.43 -4.46
CA CYS A 71 18.22 2.95 -3.48
C CYS A 71 19.58 3.29 -4.09
N ILE A 72 20.14 2.42 -4.94
CA ILE A 72 21.46 2.64 -5.54
C ILE A 72 21.32 3.66 -6.68
N GLY A 73 20.34 3.44 -7.54
CA GLY A 73 20.01 4.26 -8.69
C GLY A 73 21.09 4.28 -9.77
N PHE A 74 20.70 4.00 -11.02
CA PHE A 74 21.58 4.07 -12.17
C PHE A 74 21.01 5.02 -13.23
N TRP A 75 21.84 5.91 -13.75
CA TRP A 75 21.47 6.88 -14.79
C TRP A 75 20.23 7.75 -14.48
N ARG A 76 19.05 7.39 -15.00
CA ARG A 76 17.75 8.07 -14.83
C ARG A 76 16.75 7.20 -14.04
N PHE A 77 17.24 6.20 -13.32
CA PHE A 77 16.43 5.26 -12.56
C PHE A 77 16.89 5.29 -11.10
N GLY A 78 15.95 5.52 -10.19
CA GLY A 78 16.14 5.48 -8.74
C GLY A 78 16.21 6.86 -8.10
N VAL A 79 15.42 7.07 -7.06
CA VAL A 79 15.37 8.33 -6.29
C VAL A 79 16.58 8.50 -5.35
N ARG A 80 17.31 7.40 -5.05
CA ARG A 80 18.45 7.37 -4.13
C ARG A 80 18.12 7.79 -2.70
N LEU A 81 16.95 7.35 -2.23
CA LEU A 81 16.48 7.46 -0.86
C LEU A 81 16.32 6.04 -0.26
N PRO A 82 16.23 5.90 1.08
CA PRO A 82 15.94 4.63 1.75
C PRO A 82 14.49 4.19 1.51
N ILE A 83 14.18 3.78 0.28
CA ILE A 83 12.86 3.33 -0.15
C ILE A 83 12.91 1.85 -0.45
N MET A 84 12.12 1.08 0.29
CA MET A 84 11.84 -0.30 -0.03
C MET A 84 10.77 -0.36 -1.13
N GLN A 85 10.95 -1.25 -2.10
CA GLN A 85 9.96 -1.52 -3.13
C GLN A 85 9.24 -2.83 -2.83
N GLY A 86 7.94 -2.92 -3.10
CA GLY A 86 7.18 -4.15 -2.93
C GLY A 86 5.94 -4.16 -3.81
N CYS A 87 5.32 -5.34 -3.96
CA CYS A 87 4.10 -5.44 -4.76
C CYS A 87 2.96 -4.63 -4.15
N THR A 88 2.27 -3.87 -4.99
CA THR A 88 1.17 -3.03 -4.55
C THR A 88 -0.10 -3.84 -4.29
N PHE A 89 -0.78 -3.54 -3.19
CA PHE A 89 -2.11 -4.06 -2.92
C PHE A 89 -3.18 -3.47 -3.85
N ALA A 90 -2.92 -2.31 -4.47
CA ALA A 90 -3.83 -1.66 -5.42
C ALA A 90 -4.10 -2.53 -6.65
N ALA A 91 -3.17 -3.41 -7.01
CA ALA A 91 -3.27 -4.27 -8.18
C ALA A 91 -4.06 -5.56 -7.91
N VAL A 92 -4.25 -5.96 -6.65
CA VAL A 92 -4.73 -7.31 -6.29
C VAL A 92 -6.11 -7.60 -6.88
N SER A 93 -7.12 -6.79 -6.58
CA SER A 93 -8.48 -6.99 -7.08
C SER A 93 -8.56 -6.99 -8.62
N PRO A 94 -7.98 -6.00 -9.34
CA PRO A 94 -7.99 -6.05 -10.80
C PRO A 94 -7.19 -7.24 -11.38
N MET A 95 -6.05 -7.64 -10.79
CA MET A 95 -5.31 -8.83 -11.25
C MET A 95 -6.12 -10.12 -11.08
N VAL A 96 -6.77 -10.31 -9.92
CA VAL A 96 -7.64 -11.47 -9.69
C VAL A 96 -8.76 -11.52 -10.72
N LEU A 97 -9.35 -10.37 -11.03
CA LEU A 97 -10.42 -10.29 -12.02
C LEU A 97 -9.91 -10.59 -13.44
N ILE A 98 -8.80 -10.00 -13.87
CA ILE A 98 -8.16 -10.29 -15.17
C ILE A 98 -7.82 -11.78 -15.28
N GLY A 99 -7.27 -12.37 -14.21
CA GLY A 99 -6.88 -13.77 -14.22
C GLY A 99 -8.07 -14.73 -14.26
N THR A 100 -9.15 -14.43 -13.54
CA THR A 100 -10.34 -15.31 -13.42
C THR A 100 -11.35 -15.15 -14.55
N THR A 101 -11.43 -13.98 -15.18
CA THR A 101 -12.42 -13.68 -16.21
C THR A 101 -11.82 -13.40 -17.60
N GLY A 102 -10.50 -13.18 -17.69
CA GLY A 102 -9.77 -12.93 -18.93
C GLY A 102 -8.70 -13.98 -19.23
N GLY A 103 -7.59 -13.57 -19.85
CA GLY A 103 -6.52 -14.47 -20.33
C GLY A 103 -5.56 -15.05 -19.28
N GLY A 104 -5.96 -15.16 -18.01
CA GLY A 104 -5.16 -15.79 -16.97
C GLY A 104 -3.89 -15.01 -16.57
N LEU A 105 -2.90 -15.72 -16.00
CA LEU A 105 -1.60 -15.14 -15.61
C LEU A 105 -0.88 -14.43 -16.78
N PRO A 106 -0.85 -14.97 -18.02
CA PRO A 106 -0.25 -14.26 -19.16
C PRO A 106 -0.83 -12.86 -19.42
N ALA A 107 -2.15 -12.69 -19.28
CA ALA A 107 -2.81 -11.39 -19.45
C ALA A 107 -2.48 -10.41 -18.32
N ILE A 108 -2.33 -10.91 -17.09
CA ILE A 108 -1.81 -10.12 -15.96
C ILE A 108 -0.41 -9.63 -16.31
N TYR A 109 0.51 -10.52 -16.68
CA TYR A 109 1.90 -10.12 -16.95
C TYR A 109 2.04 -9.15 -18.13
N GLY A 110 1.29 -9.38 -19.22
CA GLY A 110 1.30 -8.46 -20.36
C GLY A 110 0.76 -7.06 -20.00
N SER A 111 -0.33 -6.99 -19.22
CA SER A 111 -0.86 -5.70 -18.75
C SER A 111 0.05 -5.00 -17.74
N VAL A 112 0.72 -5.76 -16.86
CA VAL A 112 1.73 -5.26 -15.92
C VAL A 112 2.94 -4.67 -16.66
N ILE A 113 3.46 -5.35 -17.71
CA ILE A 113 4.55 -4.83 -18.54
C ILE A 113 4.15 -3.50 -19.18
N VAL A 114 2.96 -3.44 -19.79
CA VAL A 114 2.49 -2.20 -20.44
C VAL A 114 2.31 -1.08 -19.42
N ALA A 115 1.78 -1.38 -18.23
CA ALA A 115 1.66 -0.40 -17.15
C ALA A 115 3.02 0.12 -16.68
N GLY A 116 4.01 -0.76 -16.49
CA GLY A 116 5.37 -0.37 -16.13
C GLY A 116 6.03 0.54 -17.18
N LEU A 117 5.87 0.21 -18.47
CA LEU A 117 6.32 1.05 -19.57
C LEU A 117 5.61 2.42 -19.57
N ALA A 118 4.30 2.44 -19.33
CA ALA A 118 3.54 3.69 -19.22
C ALA A 118 4.04 4.55 -18.05
N ILE A 119 4.36 3.97 -16.89
CA ILE A 119 4.96 4.70 -15.76
C ILE A 119 6.30 5.32 -16.17
N VAL A 120 7.19 4.58 -16.82
CA VAL A 120 8.48 5.11 -17.29
C VAL A 120 8.30 6.30 -18.24
N LEU A 121 7.32 6.21 -19.14
CA LEU A 121 7.01 7.27 -20.11
C LEU A 121 6.34 8.50 -19.45
N LEU A 122 5.46 8.29 -18.47
CA LEU A 122 4.72 9.35 -17.78
C LEU A 122 5.53 10.02 -16.66
N ALA A 123 6.52 9.35 -16.07
CA ALA A 123 7.36 9.85 -14.99
C ALA A 123 7.88 11.31 -15.16
N PRO A 124 8.42 11.75 -16.33
CA PRO A 124 8.93 13.11 -16.48
C PRO A 124 7.84 14.19 -16.47
N VAL A 125 6.60 13.84 -16.83
CA VAL A 125 5.47 14.78 -16.86
C VAL A 125 4.57 14.65 -15.63
N PHE A 126 4.74 13.58 -14.84
CA PHE A 126 3.89 13.27 -13.69
C PHE A 126 3.89 14.36 -12.62
N GLY A 127 5.00 15.09 -12.44
CA GLY A 127 5.04 16.24 -11.55
C GLY A 127 3.97 17.31 -11.85
N LYS A 128 3.52 17.43 -13.10
CA LYS A 128 2.40 18.30 -13.50
C LYS A 128 1.02 17.69 -13.22
N LEU A 129 0.95 16.36 -13.19
CA LEU A 129 -0.27 15.60 -12.92
C LEU A 129 -0.59 15.52 -11.42
N LEU A 130 0.40 15.67 -10.53
CA LEU A 130 0.21 15.61 -9.07
C LEU A 130 -0.92 16.51 -8.54
N ARG A 131 -1.16 17.67 -9.17
CA ARG A 131 -2.26 18.57 -8.80
C ARG A 131 -3.66 17.94 -8.91
N PHE A 132 -3.79 16.86 -9.68
CA PHE A 132 -5.05 16.13 -9.88
C PHE A 132 -5.24 15.00 -8.87
N PHE A 133 -4.21 14.69 -8.09
CA PHE A 133 -4.25 13.65 -7.06
C PHE A 133 -3.90 14.24 -5.67
N PRO A 134 -4.72 15.18 -5.16
CA PRO A 134 -4.56 15.71 -3.81
C PRO A 134 -4.76 14.60 -2.75
N PRO A 135 -4.43 14.86 -1.46
CA PRO A 135 -4.68 13.93 -0.35
C PRO A 135 -6.11 13.35 -0.30
N LEU A 136 -7.09 14.09 -0.82
CA LEU A 136 -8.46 13.62 -1.01
C LEU A 136 -8.53 12.37 -1.88
N VAL A 137 -7.88 12.35 -3.05
CA VAL A 137 -7.94 11.22 -3.98
C VAL A 137 -7.10 10.07 -3.44
N THR A 138 -5.87 10.32 -3.02
CA THR A 138 -4.97 9.26 -2.53
C THR A 138 -5.51 8.60 -1.27
N GLY A 139 -5.98 9.38 -0.28
CA GLY A 139 -6.55 8.85 0.95
C GLY A 139 -7.82 8.03 0.70
N THR A 140 -8.69 8.48 -0.22
CA THR A 140 -9.90 7.74 -0.62
C THR A 140 -9.54 6.42 -1.28
N VAL A 141 -8.55 6.41 -2.18
CA VAL A 141 -8.12 5.20 -2.88
C VAL A 141 -7.50 4.19 -1.91
N ILE A 142 -6.61 4.62 -1.02
CA ILE A 142 -6.00 3.74 0.00
C ILE A 142 -7.08 3.13 0.91
N LEU A 143 -8.08 3.92 1.30
CA LEU A 143 -9.22 3.43 2.08
C LEU A 143 -10.00 2.33 1.33
N ILE A 144 -10.27 2.54 0.04
CA ILE A 144 -10.97 1.57 -0.82
C ILE A 144 -10.15 0.29 -0.98
N ILE A 145 -8.83 0.38 -1.15
CA ILE A 145 -7.94 -0.78 -1.23
C ILE A 145 -8.05 -1.61 0.06
N GLY A 146 -7.94 -0.97 1.22
CA GLY A 146 -8.03 -1.66 2.51
C GLY A 146 -9.38 -2.36 2.70
N ILE A 147 -10.49 -1.68 2.43
CA ILE A 147 -11.85 -2.24 2.56
C ILE A 147 -12.06 -3.39 1.56
N SER A 148 -11.61 -3.24 0.31
CA SER A 148 -11.80 -4.24 -0.75
C SER A 148 -11.02 -5.53 -0.49
N LEU A 149 -10.00 -5.50 0.37
CA LEU A 149 -9.19 -6.67 0.73
C LEU A 149 -9.66 -7.36 2.03
N LEU A 150 -10.54 -6.73 2.82
CA LEU A 150 -11.11 -7.39 4.01
C LEU A 150 -11.83 -8.71 3.70
N PRO A 151 -12.59 -8.87 2.60
CA PRO A 151 -13.18 -10.16 2.24
C PRO A 151 -12.13 -11.25 2.01
N VAL A 152 -10.93 -10.91 1.54
CA VAL A 152 -9.84 -11.87 1.35
C VAL A 152 -9.39 -12.42 2.71
N ALA A 153 -9.14 -11.55 3.68
CA ALA A 153 -8.84 -11.98 5.05
C ALA A 153 -10.01 -12.75 5.69
N GLY A 154 -11.26 -12.34 5.45
CA GLY A 154 -12.44 -13.05 5.93
C GLY A 154 -12.54 -14.49 5.39
N ASN A 155 -12.28 -14.68 4.09
CA ASN A 155 -12.22 -16.00 3.48
C ASN A 155 -11.09 -16.85 4.08
N TRP A 156 -9.93 -16.26 4.32
CA TRP A 156 -8.82 -16.94 4.99
C TRP A 156 -9.16 -17.34 6.44
N VAL A 157 -9.79 -16.46 7.22
CA VAL A 157 -10.28 -16.75 8.58
C VAL A 157 -11.23 -17.94 8.58
N ALA A 158 -12.07 -18.04 7.56
CA ALA A 158 -13.02 -19.14 7.42
C ALA A 158 -12.39 -20.47 6.96
N GLY A 159 -11.10 -20.52 6.60
CA GLY A 159 -10.44 -21.76 6.12
C GLY A 159 -9.99 -21.72 4.66
N GLY A 160 -10.31 -20.65 3.92
CA GLY A 160 -9.99 -20.48 2.51
C GLY A 160 -11.20 -20.64 1.62
N ALA A 161 -11.31 -19.82 0.57
CA ALA A 161 -12.47 -19.83 -0.32
C ALA A 161 -12.63 -21.20 -1.01
N GLY A 162 -13.81 -21.82 -0.84
CA GLY A 162 -14.11 -23.13 -1.42
C GLY A 162 -13.61 -24.35 -0.63
N ALA A 163 -13.08 -24.16 0.59
CA ALA A 163 -12.72 -25.26 1.47
C ALA A 163 -13.97 -26.03 1.97
N GLU A 164 -13.85 -27.35 2.15
CA GLU A 164 -14.94 -28.18 2.68
C GLU A 164 -15.30 -27.81 4.13
N ASP A 165 -14.29 -27.39 4.91
CA ASP A 165 -14.41 -26.95 6.29
C ASP A 165 -14.57 -25.42 6.43
N PHE A 166 -15.12 -24.77 5.40
CA PHE A 166 -15.34 -23.33 5.40
C PHE A 166 -16.25 -22.90 6.56
N GLY A 167 -15.76 -21.98 7.38
CA GLY A 167 -16.45 -21.45 8.55
C GLY A 167 -16.44 -22.38 9.76
N GLU A 168 -15.70 -23.50 9.73
CA GLU A 168 -15.60 -24.37 10.90
C GLU A 168 -15.00 -23.62 12.11
N PRO A 169 -15.50 -23.88 13.34
CA PRO A 169 -15.03 -23.20 14.54
C PRO A 169 -13.52 -23.30 14.77
N LYS A 170 -12.90 -24.41 14.34
CA LYS A 170 -11.45 -24.64 14.44
C LYS A 170 -10.63 -23.63 13.62
N ASN A 171 -11.12 -23.26 12.42
CA ASN A 171 -10.48 -22.30 11.52
C ASN A 171 -10.57 -20.90 12.11
N ILE A 172 -11.76 -20.51 12.56
CA ILE A 172 -11.99 -19.21 13.19
C ILE A 172 -11.20 -19.09 14.49
N ALA A 173 -11.12 -20.15 15.31
CA ALA A 173 -10.36 -20.18 16.54
C ALA A 173 -8.85 -20.00 16.30
N LEU A 174 -8.29 -20.68 15.28
CA LEU A 174 -6.89 -20.52 14.91
C LEU A 174 -6.59 -19.10 14.42
N ALA A 175 -7.45 -18.53 13.57
CA ALA A 175 -7.31 -17.16 13.11
C ALA A 175 -7.43 -16.14 14.26
N ALA A 176 -8.38 -16.33 15.17
CA ALA A 176 -8.56 -15.49 16.36
C ALA A 176 -7.36 -15.60 17.31
N PHE A 177 -6.79 -16.80 17.47
CA PHE A 177 -5.56 -17.00 18.23
C PHE A 177 -4.39 -16.22 17.61
N VAL A 178 -4.18 -16.33 16.30
CA VAL A 178 -3.13 -15.56 15.61
C VAL A 178 -3.34 -14.06 15.79
N LEU A 179 -4.57 -13.57 15.62
CA LEU A 179 -4.90 -12.17 15.86
C LEU A 179 -4.56 -11.75 17.30
N ALA A 180 -4.93 -12.56 18.30
CA ALA A 180 -4.61 -12.28 19.70
C ALA A 180 -3.09 -12.23 19.95
N VAL A 181 -2.31 -13.12 19.32
CA VAL A 181 -0.85 -13.09 19.38
C VAL A 181 -0.31 -11.81 18.75
N VAL A 182 -0.76 -11.43 17.55
CA VAL A 182 -0.31 -10.19 16.88
C VAL A 182 -0.59 -8.98 17.76
N LEU A 183 -1.81 -8.86 18.29
CA LEU A 183 -2.19 -7.75 19.17
C LEU A 183 -1.41 -7.76 20.48
N GLY A 184 -1.19 -8.93 21.08
CA GLY A 184 -0.38 -9.10 22.29
C GLY A 184 1.06 -8.65 22.09
N VAL A 185 1.70 -9.06 20.97
CA VAL A 185 3.06 -8.64 20.63
C VAL A 185 3.11 -7.14 20.34
N GLN A 186 2.13 -6.59 19.61
CA GLN A 186 2.09 -5.14 19.37
C GLN A 186 1.94 -4.33 20.65
N ARG A 187 1.16 -4.83 21.62
CA ARG A 187 0.87 -4.11 22.87
C ARG A 187 1.97 -4.21 23.91
N PHE A 188 2.56 -5.39 24.09
CA PHE A 188 3.43 -5.70 25.24
C PHE A 188 4.90 -5.91 24.88
N ALA A 189 5.23 -6.20 23.61
CA ALA A 189 6.62 -6.46 23.23
C ALA A 189 7.42 -5.17 23.04
N PRO A 190 8.76 -5.23 23.12
CA PRO A 190 9.64 -4.12 22.76
C PRO A 190 9.41 -3.66 21.31
N VAL A 191 9.71 -2.38 21.04
CA VAL A 191 9.49 -1.72 19.75
C VAL A 191 9.94 -2.57 18.55
N PHE A 192 11.11 -3.22 18.64
CA PHE A 192 11.61 -4.10 17.58
C PHE A 192 10.64 -5.25 17.24
N LEU A 193 10.17 -5.99 18.24
CA LEU A 193 9.26 -7.12 18.05
C LEU A 193 7.87 -6.65 17.61
N SER A 194 7.39 -5.50 18.11
CA SER A 194 6.10 -4.94 17.71
C SER A 194 6.04 -4.61 16.21
N ARG A 195 7.17 -4.30 15.56
CA ARG A 195 7.22 -4.03 14.09
C ARG A 195 7.08 -5.29 13.24
N ILE A 196 7.49 -6.43 13.78
CA ILE A 196 7.40 -7.73 13.11
C ILE A 196 6.29 -8.59 13.74
N ALA A 197 5.37 -7.98 14.48
CA ALA A 197 4.33 -8.68 15.23
C ALA A 197 3.46 -9.56 14.34
N VAL A 198 3.16 -9.12 13.12
CA VAL A 198 2.43 -9.90 12.12
C VAL A 198 3.20 -11.17 11.75
N LEU A 199 4.50 -11.05 11.49
CA LEU A 199 5.36 -12.19 11.15
C LEU A 199 5.50 -13.16 12.35
N ILE A 200 5.63 -12.63 13.58
CA ILE A 200 5.63 -13.44 14.80
C ILE A 200 4.31 -14.18 14.97
N GLY A 201 3.18 -13.50 14.75
CA GLY A 201 1.85 -14.11 14.81
C GLY A 201 1.70 -15.24 13.79
N ILE A 202 2.19 -15.05 12.56
CA ILE A 202 2.22 -16.10 11.55
C ILE A 202 3.09 -17.27 11.99
N ALA A 203 4.30 -17.02 12.50
CA ALA A 203 5.22 -18.07 12.95
C ALA A 203 4.66 -18.89 14.12
N VAL A 204 4.09 -18.23 15.13
CA VAL A 204 3.46 -18.88 16.29
C VAL A 204 2.19 -19.62 15.85
N GLY A 205 1.39 -18.99 14.99
CA GLY A 205 0.19 -19.60 14.40
C GLY A 205 0.51 -20.87 13.62
N LEU A 206 1.55 -20.83 12.79
CA LEU A 206 2.04 -21.99 12.06
C LEU A 206 2.49 -23.09 13.03
N ALA A 207 3.27 -22.78 14.05
CA ALA A 207 3.72 -23.77 15.03
C ALA A 207 2.55 -24.48 15.74
N VAL A 208 1.50 -23.74 16.10
CA VAL A 208 0.26 -24.32 16.63
C VAL A 208 -0.45 -25.15 15.56
N ALA A 209 -0.58 -24.63 14.34
CA ALA A 209 -1.22 -25.32 13.23
C ALA A 209 -0.57 -26.67 12.90
N VAL A 210 0.76 -26.78 12.97
CA VAL A 210 1.50 -28.04 12.82
C VAL A 210 1.07 -29.06 13.87
N HIS A 211 0.95 -28.64 15.13
CA HIS A 211 0.59 -29.54 16.23
C HIS A 211 -0.84 -30.08 16.10
N PHE A 212 -1.75 -29.27 15.56
CA PHE A 212 -3.15 -29.65 15.35
C PHE A 212 -3.44 -30.24 13.95
N GLY A 213 -2.40 -30.50 13.13
CA GLY A 213 -2.53 -31.19 11.85
C GLY A 213 -3.17 -30.36 10.73
N PHE A 214 -3.09 -29.03 10.80
CA PHE A 214 -3.60 -28.12 9.76
C PHE A 214 -2.69 -27.97 8.54
N THR A 215 -1.46 -28.51 8.60
CA THR A 215 -0.41 -28.26 7.61
C THR A 215 -0.02 -29.53 6.85
N ASP A 216 0.15 -29.39 5.53
CA ASP A 216 0.84 -30.37 4.69
C ASP A 216 2.21 -29.81 4.26
N PHE A 217 3.28 -30.47 4.68
CA PHE A 217 4.66 -30.11 4.34
C PHE A 217 5.25 -30.95 3.21
N GLY A 218 4.46 -31.81 2.54
CA GLY A 218 4.96 -32.68 1.47
C GLY A 218 5.76 -31.91 0.41
N GLY A 219 5.23 -30.79 -0.07
CA GLY A 219 5.88 -29.94 -1.07
C GLY A 219 7.17 -29.23 -0.60
N VAL A 220 7.44 -29.16 0.71
CA VAL A 220 8.67 -28.54 1.24
C VAL A 220 9.87 -29.49 1.15
N GLY A 221 9.62 -30.80 1.28
CA GLY A 221 10.65 -31.83 1.12
C GLY A 221 11.23 -31.80 -0.29
N ASP A 222 10.35 -31.76 -1.28
CA ASP A 222 10.67 -31.84 -2.71
C ASP A 222 11.23 -30.53 -3.30
N ALA A 223 11.06 -29.40 -2.60
CA ALA A 223 11.56 -28.11 -3.06
C ALA A 223 13.09 -28.01 -3.01
N ASP A 224 13.68 -27.55 -4.11
CA ASP A 224 15.10 -27.28 -4.23
C ASP A 224 15.60 -26.21 -3.24
N TRP A 225 16.86 -26.34 -2.84
CA TRP A 225 17.50 -25.37 -1.94
C TRP A 225 17.86 -24.07 -2.66
N VAL A 226 18.23 -24.14 -3.95
CA VAL A 226 18.58 -22.98 -4.77
C VAL A 226 17.86 -23.07 -6.10
N GLY A 227 17.19 -21.99 -6.50
CA GLY A 227 16.47 -21.88 -7.76
C GLY A 227 16.40 -20.44 -8.24
N ILE A 228 16.34 -20.25 -9.55
CA ILE A 228 16.23 -18.92 -10.16
C ILE A 228 14.87 -18.84 -10.87
N SER A 229 14.15 -17.75 -10.63
CA SER A 229 12.92 -17.46 -11.36
C SER A 229 13.26 -17.14 -12.82
N THR A 230 12.86 -18.04 -13.71
CA THR A 230 13.00 -17.87 -15.15
C THR A 230 11.97 -16.86 -15.69
N PRO A 231 12.35 -16.03 -16.69
CA PRO A 231 11.39 -15.19 -17.38
C PRO A 231 10.25 -16.00 -18.01
N PHE A 232 9.02 -15.51 -17.93
CA PHE A 232 7.85 -16.08 -18.61
C PHE A 232 7.54 -17.56 -18.28
N HIS A 233 7.76 -17.98 -17.04
CA HIS A 233 7.53 -19.34 -16.55
C HIS A 233 6.09 -19.83 -16.79
N PHE A 234 5.09 -18.96 -16.62
CA PHE A 234 3.68 -19.31 -16.85
C PHE A 234 3.21 -19.03 -18.30
N GLY A 235 4.15 -18.76 -19.22
CA GLY A 235 3.87 -18.49 -20.62
C GLY A 235 4.22 -17.07 -21.07
N ALA A 236 4.21 -16.87 -22.39
CA ALA A 236 4.48 -15.57 -22.99
C ALA A 236 3.37 -14.56 -22.64
N PRO A 237 3.70 -13.27 -22.43
CA PRO A 237 2.73 -12.27 -22.02
C PRO A 237 1.65 -12.05 -23.08
N ALA A 238 0.40 -11.98 -22.65
CA ALA A 238 -0.76 -11.69 -23.50
C ALA A 238 -1.22 -10.24 -23.29
N PHE A 239 -1.55 -9.55 -24.38
CA PHE A 239 -1.87 -8.13 -24.36
C PHE A 239 -3.36 -7.91 -24.60
N GLU A 240 -4.14 -7.91 -23.52
CA GLU A 240 -5.58 -7.64 -23.55
C GLU A 240 -5.88 -6.18 -23.22
N ALA A 241 -6.69 -5.52 -24.04
CA ALA A 241 -6.97 -4.10 -23.91
C ALA A 241 -7.65 -3.75 -22.56
N SER A 242 -8.61 -4.56 -22.11
CA SER A 242 -9.31 -4.36 -20.82
C SER A 242 -8.36 -4.50 -19.63
N ALA A 243 -7.50 -5.52 -19.64
CA ALA A 243 -6.46 -5.74 -18.64
C ALA A 243 -5.46 -4.57 -18.60
N ILE A 244 -5.01 -4.11 -19.77
CA ILE A 244 -4.11 -2.95 -19.90
C ILE A 244 -4.77 -1.70 -19.30
N ILE A 245 -6.02 -1.39 -19.65
CA ILE A 245 -6.73 -0.22 -19.11
C ILE A 245 -6.82 -0.29 -17.59
N SER A 246 -7.17 -1.45 -17.04
CA SER A 246 -7.25 -1.64 -15.59
C SER A 246 -5.88 -1.43 -14.91
N MET A 247 -4.80 -2.00 -15.44
CA MET A 247 -3.45 -1.80 -14.89
C MET A 247 -2.93 -0.37 -15.08
N LEU A 248 -3.37 0.36 -16.10
CA LEU A 248 -3.04 1.79 -16.25
C LEU A 248 -3.70 2.65 -15.15
N VAL A 249 -4.91 2.31 -14.70
CA VAL A 249 -5.53 2.98 -13.55
C VAL A 249 -4.71 2.73 -12.28
N VAL A 250 -4.30 1.48 -12.06
CA VAL A 250 -3.42 1.11 -10.94
C VAL A 250 -2.07 1.84 -11.04
N ALA A 251 -1.50 1.97 -12.23
CA ALA A 251 -0.28 2.72 -12.46
C ALA A 251 -0.40 4.18 -12.03
N LEU A 252 -1.50 4.86 -12.35
CA LEU A 252 -1.71 6.25 -11.93
C LEU A 252 -1.76 6.38 -10.40
N VAL A 253 -2.46 5.46 -9.74
CA VAL A 253 -2.58 5.42 -8.27
C VAL A 253 -1.22 5.23 -7.61
N THR A 254 -0.49 4.19 -8.04
CA THR A 254 0.84 3.86 -7.51
C THR A 254 1.84 4.99 -7.73
N MET A 255 1.80 5.66 -8.89
CA MET A 255 2.65 6.83 -9.13
C MET A 255 2.37 7.96 -8.14
N THR A 256 1.10 8.20 -7.76
CA THR A 256 0.80 9.21 -6.74
C THR A 256 1.24 8.76 -5.35
N GLU A 257 0.96 7.51 -4.97
CA GLU A 257 1.35 6.92 -3.70
C GLU A 257 2.87 7.02 -3.50
N THR A 258 3.64 6.50 -4.46
CA THR A 258 5.11 6.59 -4.47
C THR A 258 5.60 8.03 -4.37
N THR A 259 4.95 8.98 -5.05
CA THR A 259 5.35 10.38 -4.96
C THR A 259 5.22 10.91 -3.54
N GLY A 260 4.11 10.60 -2.86
CA GLY A 260 3.90 10.95 -1.45
C GLY A 260 4.96 10.33 -0.56
N ASP A 261 5.28 9.05 -0.77
CA ASP A 261 6.30 8.33 -0.01
C ASP A 261 7.71 8.91 -0.20
N PHE A 262 8.07 9.29 -1.43
CA PHE A 262 9.35 9.96 -1.68
C PHE A 262 9.43 11.29 -0.94
N ILE A 263 8.38 12.11 -0.99
CA ILE A 263 8.34 13.39 -0.30
C ILE A 263 8.46 13.18 1.22
N ALA A 264 7.68 12.25 1.79
CA ALA A 264 7.71 11.94 3.20
C ALA A 264 9.11 11.46 3.66
N VAL A 265 9.75 10.56 2.91
CA VAL A 265 11.12 10.14 3.21
C VAL A 265 12.13 11.27 3.02
N GLY A 266 11.95 12.11 1.99
CA GLY A 266 12.79 13.28 1.78
C GLY A 266 12.76 14.24 2.98
N GLU A 267 11.58 14.49 3.53
CA GLU A 267 11.39 15.28 4.76
C GLU A 267 12.04 14.60 5.98
N MET A 268 11.78 13.30 6.19
CA MET A 268 12.35 12.54 7.32
C MET A 268 13.88 12.46 7.29
N THR A 269 14.46 12.43 6.08
CA THR A 269 15.90 12.31 5.85
C THR A 269 16.61 13.66 5.70
N GLY A 270 15.88 14.76 5.57
CA GLY A 270 16.42 16.09 5.30
C GLY A 270 16.90 16.29 3.86
N ARG A 271 16.58 15.38 2.93
CA ARG A 271 16.94 15.47 1.51
C ARG A 271 15.73 15.86 0.68
N LYS A 272 15.70 17.10 0.19
CA LYS A 272 14.61 17.59 -0.66
C LYS A 272 14.48 16.73 -1.93
N VAL A 273 13.26 16.30 -2.23
CA VAL A 273 12.95 15.61 -3.49
C VAL A 273 12.71 16.64 -4.57
N GLU A 274 13.63 16.72 -5.52
CA GLU A 274 13.50 17.58 -6.69
C GLU A 274 12.63 16.91 -7.77
N PRO A 275 12.02 17.67 -8.70
CA PRO A 275 11.23 17.10 -9.79
C PRO A 275 11.99 16.05 -10.62
N ARG A 276 13.30 16.23 -10.76
CA ARG A 276 14.18 15.28 -11.46
C ARG A 276 14.36 13.99 -10.68
N SER A 277 14.67 14.04 -9.38
CA SER A 277 14.81 12.84 -8.55
C SER A 277 13.47 12.10 -8.40
N LEU A 278 12.36 12.85 -8.34
CA LEU A 278 11.02 12.28 -8.38
C LEU A 278 10.79 11.49 -9.68
N SER A 279 11.09 12.10 -10.83
CA SER A 279 10.96 11.42 -12.13
C SER A 279 11.88 10.21 -12.23
N ASP A 280 13.14 10.33 -11.78
CA ASP A 280 14.10 9.22 -11.79
C ASP A 280 13.61 8.08 -10.87
N GLY A 281 12.98 8.40 -9.74
CA GLY A 281 12.34 7.45 -8.85
C GLY A 281 11.14 6.74 -9.47
N LEU A 282 10.20 7.47 -10.08
CA LEU A 282 9.04 6.89 -10.76
C LEU A 282 9.45 6.03 -11.96
N ARG A 283 10.52 6.39 -12.68
CA ARG A 283 11.08 5.54 -13.74
C ARG A 283 11.57 4.20 -13.20
N ALA A 284 12.16 4.19 -12.01
CA ALA A 284 12.61 2.96 -11.37
C ALA A 284 11.44 2.10 -10.89
N ASP A 285 10.36 2.68 -10.37
CA ASP A 285 9.11 1.95 -10.08
C ASP A 285 8.52 1.32 -11.37
N GLY A 286 8.49 2.09 -12.47
CA GLY A 286 8.01 1.61 -13.76
C GLY A 286 8.89 0.48 -14.33
N LEU A 287 10.21 0.62 -14.26
CA LEU A 287 11.15 -0.43 -14.66
C LEU A 287 10.98 -1.69 -13.79
N SER A 288 10.83 -1.52 -12.49
CA SER A 288 10.60 -2.63 -11.54
C SER A 288 9.29 -3.35 -11.86
N THR A 289 8.25 -2.61 -12.23
CA THR A 289 6.97 -3.16 -12.69
C THR A 289 7.11 -3.93 -14.01
N VAL A 290 7.91 -3.44 -14.97
CA VAL A 290 8.24 -4.19 -16.19
C VAL A 290 8.97 -5.49 -15.85
N LEU A 291 9.98 -5.42 -14.98
CA LEU A 291 10.70 -6.60 -14.50
C LEU A 291 9.75 -7.58 -13.83
N GLY A 292 8.77 -7.08 -13.07
CA GLY A 292 7.75 -7.91 -12.45
C GLY A 292 6.98 -8.74 -13.47
N GLY A 293 6.42 -8.10 -14.49
CA GLY A 293 5.72 -8.85 -15.55
C GLY A 293 6.64 -9.81 -16.34
N VAL A 294 7.93 -9.50 -16.52
CA VAL A 294 8.90 -10.41 -17.17
C VAL A 294 9.21 -11.63 -16.31
N PHE A 295 9.39 -11.42 -15.00
CA PHE A 295 9.76 -12.46 -14.04
C PHE A 295 8.54 -13.08 -13.31
N ASN A 296 7.34 -12.92 -13.86
CA ASN A 296 6.09 -13.55 -13.41
C ASN A 296 5.54 -13.03 -12.07
N THR A 297 5.82 -11.78 -11.73
CA THR A 297 5.34 -11.12 -10.52
C THR A 297 4.39 -9.97 -10.87
N PHE A 298 4.25 -9.00 -9.97
CA PHE A 298 3.17 -8.01 -9.99
C PHE A 298 3.72 -6.57 -10.01
N PRO A 299 2.87 -5.53 -10.13
CA PRO A 299 3.34 -4.15 -10.10
C PRO A 299 4.01 -3.76 -8.79
N TYR A 300 5.09 -2.99 -8.89
CA TYR A 300 5.89 -2.54 -7.74
C TYR A 300 5.67 -1.06 -7.45
N THR A 301 5.72 -0.72 -6.17
CA THR A 301 5.58 0.63 -5.64
C THR A 301 6.43 0.79 -4.38
N ALA A 302 6.62 2.03 -3.92
CA ALA A 302 7.22 2.31 -2.62
C ALA A 302 6.39 1.68 -1.49
N TYR A 303 7.06 1.04 -0.52
CA TYR A 303 6.40 0.37 0.59
C TYR A 303 6.24 1.32 1.79
N ALA A 304 5.05 1.91 1.93
CA ALA A 304 4.74 2.92 2.96
C ALA A 304 5.01 2.44 4.40
N GLN A 305 4.86 1.13 4.69
CA GLN A 305 5.18 0.56 6.00
C GLN A 305 6.67 0.74 6.36
N ASN A 306 7.55 0.58 5.36
CA ASN A 306 8.99 0.72 5.52
C ASN A 306 9.40 2.20 5.58
N VAL A 307 8.66 3.09 4.91
CA VAL A 307 8.80 4.56 5.09
C VAL A 307 8.59 4.96 6.54
N GLY A 308 7.52 4.45 7.16
CA GLY A 308 7.28 4.66 8.60
C GLY A 308 8.43 4.18 9.47
N LEU A 309 9.02 3.02 9.14
CA LEU A 309 10.17 2.46 9.87
C LEU A 309 11.40 3.38 9.84
N VAL A 310 11.69 4.02 8.71
CA VAL A 310 12.78 5.01 8.59
C VAL A 310 12.55 6.19 9.53
N GLY A 311 11.33 6.71 9.59
CA GLY A 311 10.99 7.83 10.45
C GLY A 311 11.16 7.55 11.95
N MET A 312 10.94 6.30 12.38
CA MET A 312 10.99 5.92 13.80
C MET A 312 12.35 5.41 14.26
N THR A 313 13.09 4.71 13.38
CA THR A 313 14.44 4.20 13.72
C THR A 313 15.51 5.27 13.60
N HIS A 314 15.21 6.38 12.92
CA HIS A 314 16.17 7.43 12.56
C HIS A 314 17.36 6.93 11.73
N VAL A 315 17.32 5.69 11.21
CA VAL A 315 18.33 5.14 10.32
C VAL A 315 18.01 5.59 8.89
N ARG A 316 18.66 6.68 8.47
CA ARG A 316 18.38 7.37 7.19
C ARG A 316 19.16 6.84 5.99
N SER A 317 20.13 5.95 6.21
CA SER A 317 21.04 5.47 5.17
C SER A 317 20.31 4.64 4.11
N ARG A 318 20.45 5.01 2.83
CA ARG A 318 19.91 4.21 1.71
C ARG A 318 20.61 2.86 1.57
N TRP A 319 21.83 2.71 2.09
CA TRP A 319 22.60 1.47 2.01
C TRP A 319 22.07 0.39 2.96
N VAL A 320 21.41 0.79 4.04
CA VAL A 320 20.68 -0.15 4.91
C VAL A 320 19.52 -0.78 4.14
N VAL A 321 18.73 0.04 3.45
CA VAL A 321 17.60 -0.46 2.63
C VAL A 321 18.10 -1.20 1.39
N ALA A 322 19.20 -0.78 0.77
CA ALA A 322 19.84 -1.54 -0.31
C ALA A 322 20.34 -2.92 0.18
N THR A 323 20.87 -3.00 1.40
CA THR A 323 21.25 -4.29 2.02
C THR A 323 20.03 -5.18 2.21
N ALA A 324 18.89 -4.59 2.62
CA ALA A 324 17.62 -5.30 2.69
C ALA A 324 17.19 -5.85 1.31
N GLY A 325 17.34 -5.06 0.24
CA GLY A 325 17.13 -5.51 -1.13
C GLY A 325 18.04 -6.68 -1.52
N GLY A 326 19.32 -6.64 -1.12
CA GLY A 326 20.25 -7.76 -1.30
C GLY A 326 19.83 -9.02 -0.53
N ILE A 327 19.34 -8.88 0.70
CA ILE A 327 18.79 -10.00 1.48
C ILE A 327 17.56 -10.59 0.78
N LEU A 328 16.66 -9.76 0.26
CA LEU A 328 15.48 -10.22 -0.50
C LEU A 328 15.87 -10.98 -1.77
N VAL A 329 16.88 -10.51 -2.51
CA VAL A 329 17.45 -11.27 -3.65
C VAL A 329 17.92 -12.64 -3.20
N LEU A 330 18.66 -12.73 -2.09
CA LEU A 330 19.11 -14.03 -1.56
C LEU A 330 17.93 -14.92 -1.15
N LEU A 331 16.89 -14.37 -0.51
CA LEU A 331 15.69 -15.13 -0.14
C LEU A 331 14.89 -15.60 -1.36
N GLY A 332 14.82 -14.79 -2.41
CA GLY A 332 14.18 -15.14 -3.68
C GLY A 332 14.90 -16.27 -4.44
N LEU A 333 16.18 -16.51 -4.14
CA LEU A 333 16.94 -17.64 -4.68
C LEU A 333 16.75 -18.95 -3.90
N LEU A 334 15.90 -18.97 -2.87
CA LEU A 334 15.65 -20.12 -1.99
C LEU A 334 14.21 -20.63 -2.13
N PRO A 335 13.88 -21.45 -3.16
CA PRO A 335 12.54 -22.00 -3.39
C PRO A 335 11.91 -22.66 -2.15
N LYS A 336 12.75 -23.32 -1.34
CA LYS A 336 12.34 -23.96 -0.09
C LYS A 336 11.65 -23.00 0.89
N LEU A 337 12.07 -21.74 0.95
CA LEU A 337 11.38 -20.72 1.77
C LEU A 337 10.01 -20.38 1.18
N GLY A 338 9.89 -20.27 -0.13
CA GLY A 338 8.61 -20.10 -0.82
C GLY A 338 7.66 -21.26 -0.53
N ALA A 339 8.15 -22.50 -0.52
CA ALA A 339 7.37 -23.70 -0.20
C ALA A 339 6.87 -23.70 1.25
N VAL A 340 7.70 -23.27 2.21
CA VAL A 340 7.28 -23.12 3.61
C VAL A 340 6.17 -22.09 3.74
N VAL A 341 6.27 -20.95 3.03
CA VAL A 341 5.23 -19.91 3.05
C VAL A 341 3.94 -20.39 2.39
N ALA A 342 4.03 -21.12 1.27
CA ALA A 342 2.87 -21.70 0.60
C ALA A 342 2.16 -22.77 1.45
N ALA A 343 2.87 -23.43 2.36
CA ALA A 343 2.31 -24.41 3.30
C ALA A 343 1.61 -23.78 4.52
N ILE A 344 1.63 -22.44 4.66
CA ILE A 344 0.97 -21.76 5.77
C ILE A 344 -0.54 -21.87 5.60
N PRO A 345 -1.28 -22.40 6.60
CA PRO A 345 -2.72 -22.56 6.49
C PRO A 345 -3.44 -21.22 6.37
N ALA A 346 -4.50 -21.18 5.57
CA ALA A 346 -5.29 -19.98 5.35
C ALA A 346 -5.77 -19.31 6.66
N PRO A 347 -6.25 -20.02 7.71
CA PRO A 347 -6.63 -19.37 8.96
C PRO A 347 -5.52 -18.57 9.65
N VAL A 348 -4.26 -19.03 9.55
CA VAL A 348 -3.10 -18.31 10.10
C VAL A 348 -2.88 -17.00 9.34
N LEU A 349 -2.94 -17.06 8.00
CA LEU A 349 -2.89 -15.87 7.15
C LEU A 349 -4.10 -14.95 7.39
N GLY A 350 -5.27 -15.50 7.73
CA GLY A 350 -6.48 -14.75 8.04
C GLY A 350 -6.33 -13.86 9.26
N GLY A 351 -5.84 -14.42 10.38
CA GLY A 351 -5.58 -13.64 11.61
C GLY A 351 -4.58 -12.51 11.39
N ALA A 352 -3.50 -12.77 10.64
CA ALA A 352 -2.54 -11.75 10.24
C ALA A 352 -3.13 -10.74 9.24
N GLY A 353 -3.90 -11.21 8.27
CA GLY A 353 -4.52 -10.44 7.19
C GLY A 353 -5.51 -9.41 7.70
N LEU A 354 -6.29 -9.72 8.74
CA LEU A 354 -7.18 -8.76 9.39
C LEU A 354 -6.42 -7.52 9.87
N VAL A 355 -5.24 -7.70 10.47
CA VAL A 355 -4.40 -6.59 10.94
C VAL A 355 -3.76 -5.86 9.75
N MET A 356 -3.25 -6.59 8.76
CA MET A 356 -2.60 -6.00 7.58
C MET A 356 -3.56 -5.12 6.79
N PHE A 357 -4.68 -5.67 6.31
CA PHE A 357 -5.63 -4.93 5.46
C PHE A 357 -6.42 -3.88 6.26
N GLY A 358 -6.74 -4.17 7.53
CA GLY A 358 -7.36 -3.19 8.43
C GLY A 358 -6.46 -1.96 8.65
N THR A 359 -5.15 -2.16 8.79
CA THR A 359 -4.19 -1.06 8.91
C THR A 359 -4.07 -0.25 7.61
N VAL A 360 -4.16 -0.90 6.43
CA VAL A 360 -4.21 -0.19 5.14
C VAL A 360 -5.43 0.74 5.08
N ALA A 361 -6.62 0.25 5.44
CA ALA A 361 -7.83 1.08 5.49
C ALA A 361 -7.68 2.26 6.47
N ALA A 362 -7.14 2.00 7.67
CA ALA A 362 -6.87 3.04 8.66
C ALA A 362 -5.86 4.09 8.17
N SER A 363 -4.85 3.69 7.38
CA SER A 363 -3.90 4.61 6.76
C SER A 363 -4.57 5.55 5.75
N GLY A 364 -5.52 5.04 4.96
CA GLY A 364 -6.32 5.87 4.06
C GLY A 364 -7.12 6.93 4.82
N LEU A 365 -7.76 6.54 5.93
CA LEU A 365 -8.47 7.47 6.81
C LEU A 365 -7.53 8.52 7.41
N ARG A 366 -6.32 8.12 7.84
CA ARG A 366 -5.30 9.05 8.34
C ARG A 366 -4.88 10.07 7.28
N THR A 367 -4.75 9.68 6.01
CA THR A 367 -4.45 10.64 4.93
C THR A 367 -5.60 11.62 4.73
N LEU A 368 -6.86 11.16 4.83
CA LEU A 368 -8.04 12.01 4.71
C LEU A 368 -8.18 13.05 5.83
N THR A 369 -7.48 12.91 6.97
CA THR A 369 -7.51 13.94 8.03
C THR A 369 -6.82 15.24 7.60
N GLN A 370 -6.06 15.23 6.51
CA GLN A 370 -5.44 16.42 5.93
C GLN A 370 -6.38 17.21 5.00
N VAL A 371 -7.61 16.71 4.79
CA VAL A 371 -8.58 17.27 3.85
C VAL A 371 -9.63 18.09 4.61
N ASP A 372 -9.95 19.28 4.10
CA ASP A 372 -11.10 20.05 4.59
C ASP A 372 -12.40 19.54 3.96
N PHE A 373 -13.40 19.25 4.80
CA PHE A 373 -14.73 18.78 4.42
C PHE A 373 -15.83 19.82 4.60
N LYS A 374 -15.51 21.01 5.12
CA LYS A 374 -16.52 22.03 5.42
C LYS A 374 -16.80 22.90 4.20
N GLY A 375 -18.08 23.07 3.87
CA GLY A 375 -18.53 24.01 2.84
C GLY A 375 -18.05 23.71 1.41
N ASN A 376 -17.68 22.45 1.12
CA ASN A 376 -17.18 22.02 -0.18
C ASN A 376 -17.72 20.62 -0.56
N ASN A 377 -17.33 20.13 -1.74
CA ASN A 377 -17.80 18.85 -2.28
C ASN A 377 -16.89 17.66 -1.94
N ASN A 378 -15.84 17.85 -1.12
CA ASN A 378 -14.85 16.80 -0.86
C ASN A 378 -15.49 15.59 -0.16
N LEU A 379 -16.45 15.82 0.75
CA LEU A 379 -17.15 14.72 1.43
C LEU A 379 -17.93 13.87 0.43
N THR A 380 -18.57 14.50 -0.55
CA THR A 380 -19.29 13.82 -1.63
C THR A 380 -18.33 12.98 -2.48
N VAL A 381 -17.16 13.52 -2.83
CA VAL A 381 -16.13 12.78 -3.58
C VAL A 381 -15.74 11.50 -2.82
N VAL A 382 -15.44 11.60 -1.52
CA VAL A 382 -15.09 10.41 -0.71
C VAL A 382 -16.27 9.44 -0.65
N ALA A 383 -17.45 9.90 -0.27
CA ALA A 383 -18.61 9.05 -0.03
C ALA A 383 -19.02 8.24 -1.27
N VAL A 384 -19.12 8.89 -2.42
CA VAL A 384 -19.52 8.23 -3.67
C VAL A 384 -18.41 7.29 -4.17
N SER A 385 -17.15 7.67 -4.05
CA SER A 385 -16.02 6.82 -4.48
C SER A 385 -15.91 5.56 -3.63
N VAL A 386 -16.05 5.68 -2.30
CA VAL A 386 -16.08 4.52 -1.40
C VAL A 386 -17.27 3.62 -1.72
N ALA A 387 -18.46 4.20 -1.90
CA ALA A 387 -19.65 3.42 -2.28
C ALA A 387 -19.43 2.66 -3.60
N MET A 388 -18.91 3.33 -4.64
CA MET A 388 -18.60 2.70 -5.93
C MET A 388 -17.54 1.61 -5.81
N GLY A 389 -16.54 1.77 -4.95
CA GLY A 389 -15.51 0.76 -4.74
C GLY A 389 -15.99 -0.46 -3.96
N VAL A 390 -16.89 -0.27 -3.00
CA VAL A 390 -17.47 -1.37 -2.21
C VAL A 390 -18.60 -2.09 -2.97
N LEU A 391 -19.23 -1.43 -3.93
CA LEU A 391 -20.38 -1.96 -4.66
C LEU A 391 -20.14 -3.33 -5.31
N PRO A 392 -19.09 -3.57 -6.13
CA PRO A 392 -18.84 -4.90 -6.71
C PRO A 392 -18.38 -5.93 -5.67
N VAL A 393 -17.91 -5.48 -4.50
CA VAL A 393 -17.55 -6.36 -3.38
C VAL A 393 -18.81 -6.87 -2.67
N GLY A 394 -19.79 -5.99 -2.45
CA GLY A 394 -21.05 -6.34 -1.79
C GLY A 394 -22.07 -7.00 -2.72
N VAL A 395 -22.05 -6.66 -4.01
CA VAL A 395 -22.94 -7.22 -5.04
C VAL A 395 -22.11 -7.66 -6.26
N PRO A 396 -21.47 -8.85 -6.22
CA PRO A 396 -20.58 -9.31 -7.29
C PRO A 396 -21.23 -9.45 -8.66
N THR A 397 -22.55 -9.64 -8.69
CA THR A 397 -23.32 -9.88 -9.92
C THR A 397 -23.85 -8.60 -10.59
N ILE A 398 -23.54 -7.42 -10.03
CA ILE A 398 -24.15 -6.14 -10.44
C ILE A 398 -23.91 -5.80 -11.91
N TYR A 399 -22.75 -6.14 -12.46
CA TYR A 399 -22.36 -5.81 -13.84
C TYR A 399 -22.45 -7.00 -14.81
N GLU A 400 -23.06 -8.12 -14.44
CA GLU A 400 -23.13 -9.33 -15.29
C GLU A 400 -23.73 -9.10 -16.69
N LYS A 401 -24.61 -8.11 -16.82
CA LYS A 401 -25.25 -7.76 -18.10
C LYS A 401 -24.49 -6.73 -18.93
N PHE A 402 -23.37 -6.22 -18.42
CA PHE A 402 -22.54 -5.23 -19.13
C PHE A 402 -21.55 -5.93 -20.05
N PRO A 403 -20.97 -5.22 -21.04
CA PRO A 403 -19.90 -5.78 -21.87
C PRO A 403 -18.67 -6.19 -21.06
N ASP A 404 -17.95 -7.22 -21.52
CA ASP A 404 -16.79 -7.80 -20.81
C ASP A 404 -15.74 -6.76 -20.42
N TRP A 405 -15.42 -5.81 -21.32
CA TRP A 405 -14.45 -4.76 -21.03
C TRP A 405 -14.85 -3.89 -19.83
N PHE A 406 -16.16 -3.64 -19.67
CA PHE A 406 -16.69 -2.86 -18.56
C PHE A 406 -16.64 -3.68 -17.27
N GLN A 407 -16.97 -4.97 -17.36
CA GLN A 407 -16.88 -5.90 -16.24
C GLN A 407 -15.43 -5.98 -15.71
N THR A 408 -14.43 -6.19 -16.57
CA THR A 408 -13.01 -6.29 -16.14
C THR A 408 -12.51 -5.04 -15.39
N VAL A 409 -13.02 -3.86 -15.72
CA VAL A 409 -12.61 -2.61 -15.06
C VAL A 409 -13.47 -2.31 -13.84
N MET A 410 -14.79 -2.47 -13.93
CA MET A 410 -15.74 -1.99 -12.92
C MET A 410 -16.11 -3.03 -11.87
N ASN A 411 -15.96 -4.34 -12.14
CA ASN A 411 -16.05 -5.37 -11.08
C ASN A 411 -14.83 -5.33 -10.14
N SER A 412 -13.75 -4.65 -10.53
CA SER A 412 -12.64 -4.36 -9.63
C SER A 412 -13.01 -3.18 -8.73
N GLY A 413 -13.39 -3.46 -7.47
CA GLY A 413 -13.75 -2.42 -6.50
C GLY A 413 -12.70 -1.33 -6.35
N ILE A 414 -11.41 -1.71 -6.38
CA ILE A 414 -10.31 -0.75 -6.37
C ILE A 414 -10.36 0.14 -7.62
N SER A 415 -10.44 -0.44 -8.82
CA SER A 415 -10.46 0.34 -10.07
C SER A 415 -11.67 1.25 -10.18
N ALA A 416 -12.87 0.74 -9.88
CA ALA A 416 -14.12 1.51 -9.91
C ALA A 416 -14.09 2.69 -8.93
N GLY A 417 -13.61 2.45 -7.71
CA GLY A 417 -13.41 3.47 -6.70
C GLY A 417 -12.39 4.54 -7.11
N CYS A 418 -11.25 4.13 -7.68
CA CYS A 418 -10.21 5.04 -8.15
C CYS A 418 -10.69 5.94 -9.28
N LEU A 419 -11.33 5.35 -10.30
CA LEU A 419 -11.89 6.10 -11.42
C LEU A 419 -12.93 7.11 -10.94
N THR A 420 -13.81 6.69 -10.04
CA THR A 420 -14.82 7.58 -9.44
C THR A 420 -14.17 8.73 -8.68
N ALA A 421 -13.17 8.46 -7.84
CA ALA A 421 -12.47 9.49 -7.07
C ALA A 421 -11.79 10.52 -7.97
N ILE A 422 -11.10 10.06 -9.02
CA ILE A 422 -10.42 10.93 -9.99
C ILE A 422 -11.45 11.78 -10.74
N VAL A 423 -12.50 11.15 -11.29
CA VAL A 423 -13.51 11.85 -12.10
C VAL A 423 -14.28 12.88 -11.26
N LEU A 424 -14.71 12.51 -10.06
CA LEU A 424 -15.45 13.44 -9.19
C LEU A 424 -14.58 14.56 -8.67
N ASN A 425 -13.31 14.29 -8.35
CA ASN A 425 -12.37 15.35 -7.98
C ASN A 425 -12.17 16.34 -9.13
N LEU A 426 -11.98 15.85 -10.36
CA LEU A 426 -11.88 16.70 -11.54
C LEU A 426 -13.16 17.53 -11.76
N LEU A 427 -14.33 16.92 -11.57
CA LEU A 427 -15.62 17.56 -11.77
C LEU A 427 -15.89 18.68 -10.76
N PHE A 428 -15.64 18.44 -9.48
CA PHE A 428 -16.03 19.36 -8.42
C PHE A 428 -14.93 20.35 -8.01
N ASN A 429 -13.66 19.99 -8.18
CA ASN A 429 -12.53 20.79 -7.68
C ASN A 429 -11.68 21.43 -8.79
N HIS A 430 -11.75 20.95 -10.04
CA HIS A 430 -10.93 21.47 -11.14
C HIS A 430 -11.72 22.09 -12.30
N LEU A 431 -12.99 21.72 -12.51
CA LEU A 431 -13.84 22.40 -13.47
C LEU A 431 -14.42 23.69 -12.85
N PRO A 432 -14.31 24.84 -13.52
CA PRO A 432 -14.93 26.07 -13.04
C PRO A 432 -16.45 25.87 -12.99
N ALA A 433 -17.04 26.06 -11.81
CA ALA A 433 -18.49 26.09 -11.67
C ALA A 433 -19.03 27.16 -12.64
N LYS A 434 -19.99 26.76 -13.48
CA LYS A 434 -20.71 27.69 -14.36
C LYS A 434 -21.32 28.76 -13.46
N ALA A 435 -20.79 29.99 -13.53
CA ALA A 435 -21.36 31.14 -12.84
C ALA A 435 -22.83 31.26 -13.24
N GLY A 436 -23.72 30.88 -12.33
CA GLY A 436 -25.15 30.77 -12.57
C GLY A 436 -25.90 31.30 -11.36
N SER A 437 -26.18 32.61 -11.41
CA SER A 437 -27.30 33.27 -10.73
C SER A 437 -27.39 33.10 -9.20
N ALA A 438 -26.52 33.81 -8.47
CA ALA A 438 -26.98 34.49 -7.26
C ALA A 438 -27.15 35.96 -7.64
N GLY A 439 -28.41 36.39 -7.74
CA GLY A 439 -28.79 37.70 -8.21
C GLY A 439 -28.15 38.82 -7.42
N SER A 440 -27.77 39.85 -8.16
CA SER A 440 -27.74 41.22 -7.70
C SER A 440 -29.02 41.55 -6.92
N SER A 441 -28.87 41.77 -5.62
CA SER A 441 -29.63 42.80 -4.94
C SER A 441 -28.63 43.87 -4.53
N ASP A 442 -28.59 44.91 -5.36
CA ASP A 442 -28.23 46.31 -5.08
C ASP A 442 -28.24 46.67 -3.58
N SER A 443 -27.15 47.25 -3.05
CA SER A 443 -26.94 48.70 -2.82
C SER A 443 -28.03 49.32 -1.91
N ALA A 444 -27.80 50.13 -0.88
CA ALA A 444 -26.71 50.97 -0.38
C ALA A 444 -26.99 51.09 1.16
N ASP A 445 -26.10 51.49 2.06
CA ASP A 445 -25.63 52.87 2.19
C ASP A 445 -24.56 53.00 3.30
N SER A 446 -23.65 53.94 3.05
CA SER A 446 -23.02 54.91 3.97
C SER A 446 -22.09 54.47 5.13
N THR A 447 -20.79 54.70 4.93
CA THR A 447 -19.91 55.63 5.68
C THR A 447 -20.08 55.82 7.20
N GLY A 448 -19.03 55.46 7.96
CA GLY A 448 -18.27 56.40 8.80
C GLY A 448 -18.74 56.77 10.22
N VAL A 449 -17.76 56.68 11.15
CA VAL A 449 -17.55 57.54 12.35
C VAL A 449 -18.21 57.14 13.70
N SER A 450 -17.34 56.64 14.59
CA SER A 450 -17.05 57.03 15.99
C SER A 450 -18.16 57.46 16.99
N ALA A 451 -18.06 56.84 18.17
CA ALA A 451 -18.26 57.34 19.55
C ALA A 451 -19.68 57.40 20.15
N GLY A 452 -19.78 56.97 21.42
CA GLY A 452 -20.73 57.54 22.39
C GLY A 452 -21.56 56.57 23.23
N SER A 453 -21.00 56.07 24.32
CA SER A 453 -21.53 56.12 25.70
C SER A 453 -23.04 55.90 26.02
N ALA A 454 -23.26 54.87 26.85
CA ALA A 454 -24.02 54.84 28.12
C ALA A 454 -25.54 54.54 28.19
N ALA A 455 -25.84 53.93 29.35
CA ALA A 455 -27.11 53.71 30.07
C ALA A 455 -27.96 52.51 29.64
N GLU A 456 -27.95 51.38 30.36
CA GLU A 456 -28.61 51.04 31.65
C GLU A 456 -29.99 50.39 31.45
N ALA A 457 -30.12 49.12 31.86
CA ALA A 457 -31.00 48.70 32.97
C ALA A 457 -31.43 47.21 32.88
N ASP A 458 -31.49 46.60 34.06
CA ASP A 458 -32.09 45.31 34.46
C ASP A 458 -31.48 44.03 33.88
N GLY A 459 -30.73 43.20 34.63
CA GLY A 459 -30.94 42.72 35.99
C GLY A 459 -31.46 41.27 35.89
N LEU A 460 -30.99 40.23 36.59
CA LEU A 460 -30.09 40.06 37.73
C LEU A 460 -29.82 38.52 37.85
N PRO A 461 -29.03 38.01 38.82
CA PRO A 461 -27.85 37.15 38.65
C PRO A 461 -28.13 35.66 38.96
N VAL A 462 -27.17 34.74 38.99
CA VAL A 462 -26.35 34.32 40.17
C VAL A 462 -25.21 33.45 39.60
N GLY A 463 -23.95 33.86 39.71
CA GLY A 463 -23.00 33.42 40.75
C GLY A 463 -22.13 32.26 40.23
N GLY A 464 -20.82 32.34 40.01
CA GLY A 464 -19.79 33.17 40.66
C GLY A 464 -19.04 32.30 41.69
N GLY A 465 -17.74 32.07 41.46
CA GLY A 465 -16.86 31.31 42.35
C GLY A 465 -15.94 30.34 41.59
N GLU A 466 -15.09 30.78 40.65
CA GLU A 466 -13.75 31.38 40.83
C GLU A 466 -12.65 30.45 41.36
N GLN A 467 -11.46 30.68 40.77
CA GLN A 467 -10.10 30.26 41.12
C GLN A 467 -9.57 29.00 40.41
N THR A 468 -8.41 29.00 39.75
CA THR A 468 -7.38 30.01 39.47
C THR A 468 -6.44 29.42 38.41
N VAL A 469 -5.75 30.31 37.71
CA VAL A 469 -4.75 30.07 36.66
C VAL A 469 -3.51 29.33 37.20
N GLU A 470 -3.01 28.33 36.46
CA GLU A 470 -1.57 28.03 36.44
C GLU A 470 -1.11 27.39 35.10
N LYS A 471 0.03 27.87 34.58
CA LYS A 471 0.67 27.49 33.31
C LYS A 471 1.31 26.09 33.38
N PRO A 472 1.47 25.34 32.27
CA PRO A 472 2.30 24.14 32.27
C PRO A 472 3.79 24.46 32.12
N ARG A 473 4.59 23.92 33.05
CA ARG A 473 6.05 23.84 33.01
C ARG A 473 6.50 22.79 31.99
N GLU A 474 7.61 23.11 31.32
CA GLU A 474 8.50 22.20 30.61
C GLU A 474 9.08 21.15 31.58
N GLU A 475 9.21 19.90 31.13
CA GLU A 475 10.11 18.94 31.74
C GLU A 475 10.98 18.27 30.67
N ILE A 476 12.28 18.54 30.83
CA ILE A 476 13.43 17.82 30.28
C ILE A 476 13.73 16.71 31.28
N VAL A 477 13.72 15.43 30.86
CA VAL A 477 14.77 14.40 31.06
C VAL A 477 14.53 13.29 30.03
#